data_AF-A0A529LBX4-F1
#
_entry.id   AF-A0A529LBX4-F1
#
_cell.length_a   1.000
_cell.length_b   1.000
_cell.length_c   1.000
_cell.angle_alpha   90.00
_cell.angle_beta   90.00
_cell.angle_gamma   90.00
#
_symmetry.space_group_name_H-M   'P 1'
#
loop_
_entity.id
_entity.type
_entity.pdbx_description
1 polymer ?
#
loop_
_entity_poly.entity_id
_entity_poly.type
_entity_poly.pdbx_seq_one_letter_code
_entity_poly.pdbx_strand_id
1 'polypeptide(L)'
;GHAVLGTSSHCVSTHPSDVAVAFVALGAIMRVRGHQGERSFAVEDLFRLPGDTPHREHTLLPGELIVEIRVPSAPYGRRARYLKVR
;
A
#
# COMPACT_ATOMS: atom_id res chain seq x y z
N GLY A 1 -0.62 -15.63 8.87
CA GLY A 1 0.23 -16.48 8.02
C GLY A 1 1.56 -15.78 7.80
N HIS A 2 2.56 -16.47 7.27
CA HIS A 2 3.83 -15.88 6.85
C HIS A 2 3.88 -15.74 5.33
N ALA A 3 4.65 -14.76 4.87
CA ALA A 3 4.76 -14.44 3.46
C ALA A 3 5.60 -15.48 2.72
N VAL A 4 5.20 -15.78 1.49
CA VAL A 4 5.95 -16.64 0.54
C VAL A 4 6.64 -15.81 -0.56
N LEU A 5 6.30 -14.53 -0.69
CA LEU A 5 6.88 -13.57 -1.63
C LEU A 5 7.29 -12.30 -0.88
N GLY A 6 8.31 -11.60 -1.39
CA GLY A 6 8.74 -10.32 -0.82
C GLY A 6 9.30 -10.41 0.59
N THR A 7 9.87 -11.55 0.97
CA THR A 7 10.44 -11.80 2.29
C THR A 7 11.89 -11.33 2.42
N SER A 8 12.45 -11.45 3.62
CA SER A 8 13.87 -11.26 3.91
C SER A 8 14.31 -12.24 5.01
N SER A 9 15.61 -12.34 5.27
CA SER A 9 16.16 -13.02 6.47
C SER A 9 15.67 -12.40 7.78
N HIS A 10 15.26 -11.13 7.76
CA HIS A 10 14.89 -10.36 8.94
C HIS A 10 13.38 -10.36 9.23
N CYS A 11 12.53 -10.66 8.24
CA CYS A 11 11.08 -10.66 8.41
C CYS A 11 10.36 -11.45 7.31
N VAL A 12 9.37 -12.23 7.74
CA VAL A 12 8.48 -13.05 6.90
C VAL A 12 6.99 -12.76 7.19
N SER A 13 6.67 -11.57 7.66
CA SER A 13 5.29 -11.16 7.96
C SER A 13 4.50 -10.86 6.69
N THR A 14 3.20 -11.18 6.69
CA THR A 14 2.25 -10.74 5.65
C THR A 14 1.59 -9.42 6.02
N HIS A 15 1.37 -8.52 5.06
CA HIS A 15 0.44 -7.40 5.25
C HIS A 15 -1.00 -7.91 5.19
N PRO A 16 -1.82 -7.78 6.25
CA PRO A 16 -3.09 -8.50 6.38
C PRO A 16 -4.30 -7.81 5.74
N SER A 17 -4.14 -6.60 5.21
CA SER A 17 -5.25 -5.79 4.72
C SER A 17 -5.80 -6.28 3.38
N ASP A 18 -7.09 -6.62 3.35
CA ASP A 18 -7.80 -6.95 2.11
C ASP A 18 -7.94 -5.72 1.18
N VAL A 19 -8.21 -4.54 1.76
CA VAL A 19 -8.48 -3.32 0.99
C VAL A 19 -7.23 -2.74 0.34
N ALA A 20 -6.06 -2.89 0.98
CA ALA A 20 -4.79 -2.48 0.39
C ALA A 20 -4.52 -3.21 -0.93
N VAL A 21 -4.83 -4.52 -0.99
CA VAL A 21 -4.72 -5.32 -2.21
C VAL A 21 -5.60 -4.75 -3.33
N ALA A 22 -6.85 -4.39 -3.01
CA ALA A 22 -7.76 -3.81 -4.00
C ALA A 22 -7.27 -2.44 -4.51
N PHE A 23 -6.75 -1.58 -3.62
CA PHE A 23 -6.22 -0.28 -4.02
C PHE A 23 -5.00 -0.38 -4.92
N VAL A 24 -4.06 -1.27 -4.62
CA VAL A 24 -2.91 -1.53 -5.48
C VAL A 24 -3.36 -2.05 -6.84
N ALA A 25 -4.23 -3.07 -6.86
CA ALA A 25 -4.73 -3.66 -8.12
C ALA A 25 -5.52 -2.66 -8.99
N LEU A 26 -6.17 -1.68 -8.39
CA LEU A 26 -6.94 -0.65 -9.11
C LEU A 26 -6.11 0.58 -9.48
N GLY A 27 -4.81 0.64 -9.11
CA GLY A 27 -3.95 1.80 -9.38
C GLY A 27 -4.37 3.04 -8.59
N ALA A 28 -4.81 2.86 -7.33
CA ALA A 28 -5.22 3.96 -6.49
C ALA A 28 -4.05 4.91 -6.20
N ILE A 29 -4.36 6.21 -6.08
CA ILE A 29 -3.42 7.27 -5.74
C ILE A 29 -3.70 7.72 -4.31
N MET A 30 -2.66 7.80 -3.50
CA MET A 30 -2.71 8.35 -2.15
C MET A 30 -2.27 9.81 -2.16
N ARG A 31 -2.95 10.66 -1.40
CA ARG A 31 -2.51 12.03 -1.11
C ARG A 31 -2.19 12.15 0.37
N VAL A 32 -1.03 12.75 0.64
CA VAL A 32 -0.57 13.05 1.98
C VAL A 32 -0.31 14.54 2.12
N ARG A 33 -0.44 15.04 3.35
CA ARG A 33 -0.12 16.41 3.73
C ARG A 33 0.93 16.38 4.84
N GLY A 34 2.02 17.11 4.65
CA GLY A 34 3.08 17.29 5.63
C GLY A 34 3.52 18.74 5.73
N HIS A 35 4.62 18.99 6.43
CA HIS A 35 5.15 20.34 6.65
C HIS A 35 5.64 21.01 5.35
N GLN A 36 6.01 20.22 4.35
CA GLN A 36 6.47 20.69 3.04
C GLN A 36 5.33 20.85 2.00
N GLY A 37 4.07 20.70 2.43
CA GLY A 37 2.90 20.78 1.57
C GLY A 37 2.27 19.43 1.30
N GLU A 38 1.59 19.31 0.17
CA GLU A 38 0.90 18.08 -0.24
C GLU A 38 1.67 17.37 -1.36
N ARG A 39 1.63 16.03 -1.33
CA ARG A 39 2.10 15.20 -2.43
C ARG A 39 1.20 14.01 -2.65
N SER A 40 1.23 13.48 -3.87
CA SER A 40 0.50 12.29 -4.25
C SER A 40 1.44 11.26 -4.87
N PHE A 41 1.15 9.98 -4.62
CA PHE A 41 1.91 8.83 -5.12
C PHE A 41 0.99 7.61 -5.25
N ALA A 42 1.40 6.58 -5.98
CA ALA A 42 0.59 5.37 -6.10
C ALA A 42 0.52 4.66 -4.73
N VAL A 43 -0.61 4.04 -4.39
CA VAL A 43 -0.76 3.31 -3.12
C VAL A 43 0.26 2.17 -3.02
N GLU A 44 0.72 1.61 -4.14
CA GLU A 44 1.78 0.59 -4.15
C GLU A 44 3.11 1.11 -3.58
N ASP A 45 3.45 2.38 -3.86
CA ASP A 45 4.68 3.01 -3.38
C ASP A 45 4.64 3.32 -1.87
N LEU A 46 3.48 3.17 -1.23
CA LEU A 46 3.37 3.29 0.22
C LEU A 46 4.16 2.17 0.92
N PHE A 47 4.10 0.95 0.40
CA PHE A 47 4.58 -0.25 1.09
C PHE A 47 6.03 -0.58 0.75
N ARG A 48 6.81 -0.94 1.77
CA ARG A 48 8.22 -1.31 1.62
C ARG A 48 8.39 -2.81 1.76
N LEU A 49 9.30 -3.38 0.97
CA LEU A 49 9.84 -4.71 1.28
C LEU A 49 10.66 -4.64 2.57
N PRO A 50 10.65 -5.71 3.40
CA PRO A 50 11.29 -5.68 4.71
C PRO A 50 12.81 -5.47 4.63
N GLY A 51 13.49 -6.16 3.70
CA GLY A 51 14.95 -6.11 3.57
C GLY A 51 15.67 -6.25 4.92
N ASP A 52 16.66 -5.41 5.16
CA ASP A 52 17.38 -5.35 6.45
C ASP A 52 16.71 -4.40 7.47
N THR A 53 15.62 -3.74 7.09
CA THR A 53 14.93 -2.73 7.91
C THR A 53 13.43 -3.02 8.06
N PRO A 54 13.03 -4.17 8.63
CA PRO A 54 11.62 -4.58 8.69
C PRO A 54 10.73 -3.66 9.54
N HIS A 55 11.33 -2.86 10.43
CA HIS A 55 10.64 -1.84 11.22
C HIS A 55 10.19 -0.62 10.41
N ARG A 56 10.61 -0.50 9.14
CA ARG A 56 10.22 0.59 8.22
C ARG A 56 9.27 0.04 7.17
N GLU A 57 7.98 0.05 7.49
CA GLU A 57 6.95 -0.57 6.64
C GLU A 57 6.45 0.36 5.52
N HIS A 58 6.50 1.67 5.75
CA HIS A 58 5.90 2.66 4.84
C HIS A 58 6.90 3.73 4.37
N THR A 59 6.60 4.37 3.24
CA THR A 59 7.38 5.48 2.66
C THR A 59 6.91 6.87 3.12
N LEU A 60 6.04 6.94 4.13
CA LEU A 60 5.64 8.21 4.75
C LEU A 60 6.85 8.87 5.43
N LEU A 61 6.97 10.18 5.24
CA LEU A 61 7.92 11.01 5.95
C LEU A 61 7.37 11.37 7.34
N PRO A 62 8.24 11.71 8.31
CA PRO A 62 7.79 12.17 9.62
C PRO A 62 6.82 13.35 9.52
N GLY A 63 5.67 13.22 10.17
CA GLY A 63 4.63 14.25 10.19
C GLY A 63 3.75 14.31 8.94
N GLU A 64 3.89 13.39 7.98
CA GLU A 64 2.91 13.26 6.91
C GLU A 64 1.63 12.56 7.39
N LEU A 65 0.49 13.14 7.04
CA LEU A 65 -0.83 12.60 7.29
C LEU A 65 -1.46 12.17 5.96
N ILE A 66 -2.00 10.95 5.91
CA ILE A 66 -2.83 10.50 4.79
C ILE A 66 -4.15 11.26 4.85
N VAL A 67 -4.48 11.98 3.78
CA VAL A 67 -5.68 12.84 3.73
C VAL A 67 -6.68 12.41 2.66
N GLU A 68 -6.26 11.62 1.67
CA GLU A 68 -7.14 11.12 0.61
C GLU A 68 -6.58 9.84 -0.02
N ILE A 69 -7.49 8.96 -0.46
CA ILE A 69 -7.21 7.90 -1.41
C ILE A 69 -8.17 8.07 -2.58
N ARG A 70 -7.63 8.21 -3.79
CA ARG A 70 -8.39 8.33 -5.02
C ARG A 70 -8.23 7.07 -5.86
N VAL A 71 -9.33 6.36 -6.09
CA VAL A 71 -9.38 5.24 -7.03
C VAL A 71 -9.75 5.80 -8.41
N PRO A 72 -8.91 5.64 -9.45
CA PRO A 72 -9.23 6.14 -10.77
C PRO A 72 -10.43 5.39 -11.35
N SER A 73 -11.29 6.10 -12.06
CA SER A 73 -12.32 5.45 -12.86
C SER A 73 -11.65 4.75 -14.03
N ALA A 74 -11.78 3.42 -14.10
CA ALA A 74 -11.19 2.61 -15.15
C ALA A 74 -12.24 1.65 -15.75
N PRO A 75 -12.11 1.25 -17.03
CA PRO A 75 -13.04 0.32 -17.67
C PRO A 75 -13.20 -1.00 -16.91
N TYR A 76 -12.14 -1.44 -16.22
CA TYR A 76 -12.15 -2.64 -15.38
C TYR A 76 -12.83 -2.43 -14.01
N GLY A 77 -13.01 -1.19 -13.53
CA GLY A 77 -13.62 -0.91 -12.24
C GLY A 77 -15.07 -1.39 -12.13
N ARG A 78 -15.81 -1.45 -13.25
CA ARG A 78 -17.18 -1.99 -13.29
C ARG A 78 -17.25 -3.52 -13.29
N ARG A 79 -16.12 -4.21 -13.51
CA ARG A 79 -16.01 -5.67 -13.59
C ARG A 79 -14.81 -6.17 -12.78
N ALA A 80 -14.74 -5.78 -11.51
CA ALA A 80 -13.73 -6.24 -10.56
C ALA A 80 -14.33 -7.24 -9.56
N ARG A 81 -13.51 -8.15 -9.03
CA ARG A 81 -13.87 -9.10 -7.97
C ARG A 81 -12.71 -9.24 -7.00
N TYR A 82 -13.03 -9.43 -5.72
CA TYR A 82 -12.09 -9.80 -4.69
C TYR A 82 -12.48 -11.17 -4.13
N LEU A 83 -11.57 -12.15 -4.20
CA LEU A 83 -11.78 -13.49 -3.67
C LEU A 83 -10.86 -13.71 -2.47
N LYS A 84 -11.45 -13.95 -1.30
CA LYS A 84 -10.72 -14.27 -0.08
C LYS A 84 -10.91 -15.73 0.29
N VAL A 85 -9.81 -16.47 0.38
CA VAL A 85 -9.76 -17.83 0.93
C VAL A 85 -9.21 -17.74 2.34
N ARG A 86 -9.78 -18.51 3.28
CA ARG A 86 -9.42 -18.50 4.69
C ARG A 86 -9.48 -19.90 5.27
#